data_AF-A0A969FIG5-F1
#
_entry.id   AF-A0A969FIG5-F1
#
_cell.length_a   1.000
_cell.length_b   1.000
_cell.length_c   1.000
_cell.angle_alpha   90.00
_cell.angle_beta   90.00
_cell.angle_gamma   90.00
#
_symmetry.space_group_name_H-M   'P 1'
#
loop_
_entity.id
_entity.type
_entity.pdbx_description
1 polymer ?
#
loop_
_entity_poly.entity_id
_entity_poly.type
_entity_poly.pdbx_seq_one_letter_code
_entity_poly.pdbx_strand_id
1 'polypeptide(L)'
;MVSNQWEFSDRLDTAPALVRTARQQDLNRLADVLSSSFHTKEGVIGWLYPLFRMGIYEDLRNRFRTKPAHYICLVAVKQPSSASSGHPLGEENLVGTVEMGLRTQSFWQPRSSAYLYVSNLLYSVNIAGRESRNSCF
;
A
#
# COMPACT_ATOMS: atom_id res chain seq x y z
N MET A 1 -36.71 17.28 0.41
CA MET A 1 -35.41 17.73 -0.13
C MET A 1 -34.35 17.24 0.84
N VAL A 2 -33.75 16.08 0.56
CA VAL A 2 -32.68 15.50 1.39
C VAL A 2 -31.38 16.13 0.91
N SER A 3 -30.70 16.84 1.81
CA SER A 3 -29.39 17.42 1.57
C SER A 3 -28.35 16.30 1.68
N ASN A 4 -27.74 15.91 0.56
CA ASN A 4 -26.64 14.95 0.54
C ASN A 4 -25.35 15.76 0.71
N GLN A 5 -24.99 16.03 1.96
CA GLN A 5 -23.72 16.68 2.30
C GLN A 5 -22.71 15.58 2.62
N TRP A 6 -22.09 15.04 1.58
CA TRP A 6 -20.80 14.37 1.70
C TRP A 6 -19.77 15.45 2.02
N GLU A 7 -19.66 15.77 3.30
CA GLU A 7 -18.62 16.62 3.84
C GLU A 7 -17.31 15.81 3.78
N PHE A 8 -16.64 15.87 2.62
CA PHE A 8 -15.23 15.50 2.51
C PHE A 8 -14.50 16.38 3.53
N SER A 9 -14.12 15.79 4.66
CA SER A 9 -13.41 16.52 5.70
C SER A 9 -12.05 16.94 5.13
N ASP A 10 -11.99 18.20 4.68
CA ASP A 10 -10.81 18.91 4.16
C ASP A 10 -9.76 19.19 5.25
N ARG A 11 -9.61 18.28 6.21
CA ARG A 11 -8.55 18.28 7.21
C ARG A 11 -7.45 17.31 6.82
N LEU A 12 -7.02 17.40 5.57
CA LEU A 12 -5.65 17.03 5.28
C LEU A 12 -4.77 18.15 5.85
N ASP A 13 -4.23 17.93 7.04
CA ASP A 13 -2.95 18.50 7.43
C ASP A 13 -1.92 17.94 6.42
N THR A 14 -1.97 18.45 5.18
CA THR A 14 -1.39 17.80 4.00
C THR A 14 0.06 18.21 3.93
N ALA A 15 0.90 17.59 4.75
CA ALA A 15 2.27 17.42 4.31
C ALA A 15 2.19 16.78 2.90
N PRO A 16 2.81 17.39 1.87
CA PRO A 16 2.73 16.86 0.51
C PRO A 16 3.19 15.41 0.52
N ALA A 17 2.34 14.52 0.00
CA ALA A 17 2.69 13.13 -0.17
C ALA A 17 3.40 12.96 -1.52
N LEU A 18 4.61 12.42 -1.50
CA LEU A 18 5.36 12.06 -2.69
C LEU A 18 4.96 10.65 -3.10
N VAL A 19 4.49 10.49 -4.35
CA VAL A 19 4.29 9.17 -4.96
C VAL A 19 5.55 8.80 -5.72
N ARG A 20 6.12 7.63 -5.40
CA ARG A 20 7.31 7.11 -6.07
C ARG A 20 7.21 5.62 -6.29
N THR A 21 8.06 5.08 -7.16
CA THR A 21 8.25 3.64 -7.26
C THR A 21 8.74 3.08 -5.93
N ALA A 22 8.21 1.92 -5.57
CA ALA A 22 8.64 1.19 -4.40
C ALA A 22 10.10 0.74 -4.58
N ARG A 23 10.87 0.81 -3.50
CA ARG A 23 12.29 0.47 -3.42
C ARG A 23 12.47 -0.71 -2.48
N GLN A 24 13.63 -1.35 -2.53
CA GLN A 24 13.92 -2.50 -1.68
C GLN A 24 13.82 -2.20 -0.18
N GLN A 25 14.11 -0.95 0.21
CA GLN A 25 13.93 -0.46 1.59
C GLN A 25 12.46 -0.43 2.05
N ASP A 26 11.49 -0.34 1.14
CA ASP A 26 10.07 -0.28 1.46
C ASP A 26 9.47 -1.67 1.72
N LEU A 27 10.15 -2.75 1.33
CA LEU A 27 9.63 -4.12 1.37
C LEU A 27 9.16 -4.53 2.76
N ASN A 28 9.91 -4.19 3.80
CA ASN A 28 9.52 -4.50 5.18
C ASN A 28 8.19 -3.85 5.54
N ARG A 29 8.03 -2.56 5.20
CA ARG A 29 6.80 -1.80 5.50
C ARG A 29 5.64 -2.24 4.63
N LEU A 30 5.88 -2.59 3.37
CA LEU A 30 4.87 -3.17 2.49
C LEU A 30 4.37 -4.51 3.02
N ALA A 31 5.27 -5.39 3.48
CA ALA A 31 4.90 -6.65 4.10
C ALA A 31 4.12 -6.43 5.41
N ASP A 32 4.49 -5.45 6.22
CA ASP A 32 3.75 -5.07 7.43
C ASP A 32 2.33 -4.60 7.11
N VAL A 33 2.20 -3.66 6.17
CA VAL A 33 0.91 -3.10 5.77
C VAL A 33 0.02 -4.17 5.17
N LEU A 34 0.49 -4.93 4.17
CA LEU A 34 -0.27 -6.01 3.55
C LEU A 34 -0.66 -7.10 4.56
N SER A 35 0.27 -7.58 5.40
CA SER A 35 -0.05 -8.60 6.40
C SER A 35 -1.10 -8.13 7.39
N SER A 36 -1.03 -6.86 7.84
CA SER A 36 -2.00 -6.27 8.76
C SER A 36 -3.38 -6.02 8.14
N SER A 37 -3.46 -5.87 6.82
CA SER A 37 -4.73 -5.65 6.11
C SER A 37 -5.50 -6.94 5.88
N PHE A 38 -4.80 -8.06 5.63
CA PHE A 38 -5.45 -9.35 5.37
C PHE A 38 -5.62 -10.22 6.61
N HIS A 39 -4.88 -9.97 7.69
CA HIS A 39 -4.90 -10.82 8.88
C HIS A 39 -5.06 -9.99 10.17
N THR A 40 -6.08 -10.33 10.93
CA THR A 40 -6.23 -9.91 12.34
C THR A 40 -5.07 -10.46 13.16
N LYS A 41 -4.51 -9.61 14.03
CA LYS A 41 -3.43 -10.01 14.96
C LYS A 41 -3.97 -10.76 16.19
N GLU A 42 -5.29 -10.91 16.26
CA GLU A 42 -6.01 -11.49 17.38
C GLU A 42 -6.23 -13.01 17.22
N GLY A 43 -6.21 -13.74 18.35
CA GLY A 43 -6.50 -15.18 18.40
C GLY A 43 -5.40 -16.09 17.84
N VAL A 44 -5.74 -17.34 17.57
CA VAL A 44 -4.81 -18.39 17.07
C VAL A 44 -4.20 -18.02 15.71
N ILE A 45 -4.93 -17.28 14.87
CA ILE A 45 -4.44 -16.76 13.59
C ILE A 45 -3.34 -15.70 13.79
N GLY A 46 -3.38 -14.96 14.91
CA GLY A 46 -2.31 -14.02 15.30
C GLY A 46 -0.95 -14.70 15.51
N TRP A 47 -0.93 -15.98 15.93
CA TRP A 47 0.34 -16.73 16.03
C TRP A 47 0.95 -17.06 14.67
N LEU A 48 0.13 -17.15 13.62
CA LEU A 48 0.58 -17.41 12.26
C LEU A 48 0.96 -16.12 11.51
N TYR A 49 0.67 -14.95 12.08
CA TYR A 49 1.03 -13.63 11.55
C TYR A 49 2.50 -13.48 11.10
N PRO A 50 3.53 -13.87 11.89
CA PRO A 50 4.92 -13.78 11.44
C PRO A 50 5.20 -14.63 10.20
N LEU A 51 4.55 -15.80 10.07
CA LEU A 51 4.68 -16.66 8.90
C LEU A 51 3.99 -16.05 7.67
N PHE A 52 2.79 -15.48 7.82
CA PHE A 52 2.13 -14.76 6.73
C PHE A 52 2.93 -13.54 6.26
N ARG A 53 3.44 -12.75 7.21
CA ARG A 53 4.29 -11.60 6.93
C ARG A 53 5.55 -12.02 6.17
N MET A 54 6.21 -13.10 6.60
CA MET A 54 7.40 -13.62 5.92
C MET A 54 7.08 -14.09 4.49
N GLY A 55 5.97 -14.79 4.30
CA GLY A 55 5.51 -15.21 2.97
C GLY A 55 5.28 -14.04 2.03
N ILE A 56 4.60 -12.99 2.50
CA ILE A 56 4.39 -11.75 1.74
C ILE A 56 5.72 -11.07 1.43
N TYR A 57 6.63 -10.98 2.41
CA TYR A 57 7.94 -10.37 2.22
C TYR A 57 8.76 -11.09 1.12
N GLU A 58 8.82 -12.43 1.16
CA GLU A 58 9.57 -13.18 0.15
C GLU A 58 8.90 -13.15 -1.23
N ASP A 59 7.57 -13.15 -1.31
CA ASP A 59 6.86 -12.95 -2.59
C ASP A 59 7.17 -11.57 -3.20
N LEU A 60 7.05 -10.49 -2.41
CA LEU A 60 7.42 -9.15 -2.85
C LEU A 60 8.91 -9.07 -3.24
N ARG A 61 9.79 -9.63 -2.42
CA ARG A 61 11.24 -9.66 -2.70
C ARG A 61 11.51 -10.39 -4.00
N ASN A 62 10.85 -11.52 -4.26
CA ASN A 62 10.98 -12.25 -5.50
C ASN A 62 10.51 -11.42 -6.70
N ARG A 63 9.36 -10.72 -6.60
CA ARG A 63 8.86 -9.84 -7.66
C ARG A 63 9.80 -8.66 -7.95
N PHE A 64 10.38 -8.06 -6.92
CA PHE A 64 11.34 -6.96 -7.09
C PHE A 64 12.65 -7.42 -7.75
N ARG A 65 13.09 -8.66 -7.45
CA ARG A 65 14.29 -9.23 -8.06
C ARG A 65 14.06 -9.70 -9.49
N THR A 66 12.92 -10.36 -9.74
CA THR A 66 12.58 -10.91 -11.06
C THR A 66 12.13 -9.84 -12.04
N LYS A 67 11.60 -8.69 -11.56
CA LYS A 67 11.11 -7.57 -12.37
C LYS A 67 10.17 -8.04 -13.49
N PRO A 68 9.02 -8.65 -13.14
CA PRO A 68 8.09 -9.14 -14.15
C PRO A 68 7.73 -8.03 -15.13
N ALA A 69 7.63 -8.37 -16.42
CA ALA A 69 7.34 -7.41 -17.45
C ALA A 69 6.02 -6.69 -17.15
N HIS A 70 6.01 -5.36 -17.34
CA HIS A 70 4.84 -4.49 -17.14
C HIS A 70 4.26 -4.50 -15.72
N TYR A 71 5.09 -4.73 -14.71
CA TYR A 71 4.73 -4.62 -13.29
C TYR A 71 5.23 -3.31 -12.67
N ILE A 72 4.40 -2.66 -11.86
CA ILE A 72 4.79 -1.49 -11.07
C ILE A 72 4.16 -1.53 -9.67
N CYS A 73 4.97 -1.22 -8.67
CA CYS A 73 4.51 -0.96 -7.31
C CYS A 73 4.84 0.50 -6.99
N LEU A 74 3.83 1.27 -6.64
CA LEU A 74 3.94 2.67 -6.25
C LEU A 74 3.65 2.79 -4.76
N VAL A 75 4.42 3.64 -4.08
CA VAL A 75 4.22 3.98 -2.68
C VAL A 75 3.99 5.49 -2.55
N ALA A 76 3.08 5.86 -1.66
CA ALA A 76 2.91 7.22 -1.23
C ALA A 76 3.65 7.41 0.09
N VAL A 77 4.53 8.40 0.16
CA VAL A 77 5.28 8.75 1.38
C VAL A 77 5.02 10.19 1.78
N LYS A 78 4.78 10.46 3.06
CA LYS A 78 4.73 11.82 3.59
C LYS A 78 6.17 12.34 3.75
N GLN A 79 6.43 13.53 3.24
CA GLN A 79 7.69 14.21 3.49
C GLN A 79 7.79 14.53 5.00
N PRO A 80 8.93 14.28 5.65
CA PRO A 80 9.13 14.72 7.03
C PRO A 80 9.00 16.26 7.04
N SER A 81 7.96 16.77 7.70
CA SER A 81 7.89 18.19 8.01
C SER A 81 9.02 18.48 8.99
N SER A 82 9.83 19.51 8.71
CA SER A 82 10.96 19.93 9.56
C SER A 82 10.57 20.34 11.00
N ALA A 83 9.31 20.13 11.40
CA ALA A 83 8.72 20.53 12.67
C ALA A 83 8.39 19.35 13.61
N SER A 84 8.47 18.09 13.19
CA SER A 84 8.21 16.93 14.08
C SER A 84 9.50 16.41 14.72
N SER A 85 9.91 17.10 15.79
CA SER A 85 10.93 16.66 16.74
C SER A 85 10.53 15.34 17.40
N GLY A 86 11.00 14.21 16.86
CA GLY A 86 10.87 12.91 17.55
C GLY A 86 11.10 11.68 16.67
N HIS A 87 10.95 11.78 15.35
CA HIS A 87 11.30 10.68 14.45
C HIS A 87 12.74 10.84 13.93
N PRO A 88 13.52 9.75 13.82
CA PRO A 88 14.86 9.80 13.27
C PRO A 88 14.82 10.47 11.89
N LEU A 89 15.66 11.50 11.74
CA LEU A 89 15.81 12.33 10.56
C LEU A 89 16.13 11.41 9.36
N GLY A 90 15.13 11.06 8.54
CA GLY A 90 15.32 10.24 7.34
C GLY A 90 14.30 9.14 7.08
N GLU A 91 13.38 8.84 8.01
CA GLU A 91 12.33 7.86 7.72
C GLU A 91 11.13 8.50 7.01
N GLU A 92 11.10 8.38 5.67
CA GLU A 92 9.92 8.68 4.83
C GLU A 92 8.70 7.89 5.35
N ASN A 93 7.62 8.52 5.80
CA ASN A 93 6.48 7.77 6.34
C ASN A 93 5.60 7.21 5.21
N LEU A 94 5.53 5.88 5.05
CA LEU A 94 4.72 5.22 4.02
C LEU A 94 3.24 5.30 4.41
N VAL A 95 2.45 6.02 3.62
CA VAL A 95 1.02 6.26 3.86
C VAL A 95 0.11 5.53 2.88
N GLY A 96 0.67 4.86 1.88
CA GLY A 96 -0.11 4.01 1.00
C GLY A 96 0.75 3.29 -0.03
N THR A 97 0.13 2.31 -0.68
CA THR A 97 0.72 1.51 -1.75
C THR A 97 -0.34 1.13 -2.78
N VAL A 98 0.08 1.08 -4.04
CA VAL A 98 -0.70 0.48 -5.12
C VAL A 98 0.20 -0.39 -5.98
N GLU A 99 -0.23 -1.62 -6.22
CA GLU A 99 0.46 -2.59 -7.06
C GLU A 99 -0.37 -2.83 -8.32
N MET A 100 0.27 -2.69 -9.47
CA MET A 100 -0.39 -2.78 -10.77
C MET A 100 0.45 -3.58 -11.76
N GLY A 101 -0.23 -4.23 -12.70
CA GLY A 101 0.40 -4.93 -13.80
C GLY A 101 -0.42 -4.84 -15.07
N LEU A 102 0.24 -4.82 -16.23
CA LEU A 102 -0.44 -4.97 -17.52
C LEU A 102 -0.68 -6.45 -17.79
N ARG A 103 -1.94 -6.84 -18.01
CA ARG A 103 -2.32 -8.21 -18.36
C ARG A 103 -2.73 -8.26 -19.82
N THR A 104 -2.23 -9.26 -20.54
CA THR A 104 -2.70 -9.60 -21.88
C THR A 104 -3.56 -10.85 -21.79
N GLN A 105 -4.69 -10.83 -22.48
CA GLN A 105 -5.55 -12.01 -22.59
C GLN A 105 -4.87 -13.12 -23.41
N SER A 106 -5.15 -14.38 -23.03
CA SER A 106 -4.49 -15.61 -23.52
C SER A 106 -4.61 -15.83 -25.04
N PHE A 107 -3.82 -16.77 -25.57
CA PHE A 107 -3.68 -17.17 -26.98
C PHE A 107 -4.98 -17.46 -27.77
N TRP A 108 -6.15 -17.51 -27.12
CA TRP A 108 -7.45 -17.82 -27.72
C TRP A 108 -8.37 -16.61 -27.91
N GLN A 109 -7.92 -15.40 -27.54
CA GLN A 109 -8.69 -14.17 -27.73
C GLN A 109 -8.08 -13.30 -28.83
N PRO A 110 -8.91 -12.63 -29.66
CA PRO A 110 -8.42 -11.85 -30.79
C PRO A 110 -7.48 -10.75 -30.28
N ARG A 111 -6.43 -10.55 -31.06
CA ARG A 111 -5.23 -9.73 -30.81
C ARG A 111 -5.52 -8.45 -30.00
N SER A 112 -4.89 -8.36 -28.82
CA SER A 112 -4.30 -7.13 -28.26
C SER A 112 -5.16 -6.14 -27.47
N SER A 113 -5.98 -6.61 -26.52
CA SER A 113 -6.44 -5.74 -25.43
C SER A 113 -5.62 -6.00 -24.17
N ALA A 114 -4.49 -5.30 -24.04
CA ALA A 114 -3.77 -5.25 -22.79
C ALA A 114 -4.57 -4.37 -21.81
N TYR A 115 -4.82 -4.84 -20.59
CA TYR A 115 -5.57 -4.09 -19.58
C TYR A 115 -4.73 -3.88 -18.33
N LEU A 116 -4.86 -2.70 -17.73
CA LEU A 116 -4.24 -2.38 -16.46
C LEU A 116 -5.00 -3.10 -15.35
N TYR A 117 -4.31 -3.97 -14.64
CA TYR A 117 -4.84 -4.70 -13.50
C TYR A 117 -4.24 -4.14 -12.21
N VAL A 118 -5.08 -3.75 -11.27
CA VAL A 118 -4.67 -3.35 -9.92
C VAL A 118 -4.79 -4.57 -9.02
N SER A 119 -3.67 -5.04 -8.46
CA SER A 119 -3.64 -6.26 -7.63
C SER A 119 -3.74 -5.97 -6.14
N ASN A 120 -3.20 -4.84 -5.69
CA ASN A 120 -3.26 -4.42 -4.29
C ASN A 120 -3.38 -2.90 -4.22
N LEU A 121 -4.27 -2.40 -3.35
CA LEU A 121 -4.41 -0.99 -3.05
C LEU A 121 -4.65 -0.84 -1.55
N LEU A 122 -3.77 -0.12 -0.86
CA LEU A 122 -3.86 0.13 0.57
C LEU A 122 -3.44 1.55 0.90
N TYR A 123 -4.11 2.14 1.89
CA TYR A 123 -3.75 3.43 2.45
C TYR A 123 -3.75 3.34 3.97
N SER A 124 -2.76 3.95 4.62
CA SER A 124 -2.67 4.04 6.06
C SER A 124 -3.28 5.35 6.52
N VAL A 125 -4.47 5.29 7.13
CA VAL A 125 -5.01 6.39 7.92
C VAL A 125 -4.26 6.42 9.25
N ASN A 126 -3.04 6.95 9.23
CA ASN A 126 -2.44 7.51 10.42
C ASN A 126 -2.56 9.04 10.30
N ILE A 127 -3.80 9.49 10.53
CA ILE A 127 -4.06 10.87 10.93
C ILE A 127 -3.76 10.87 12.42
N ALA A 128 -2.90 11.77 12.87
CA ALA A 128 -2.53 11.93 14.27
C ALA A 128 -3.76 11.78 15.17
N GLY A 129 -3.87 10.64 15.87
CA GLY A 129 -4.89 10.42 16.90
C GLY A 129 -6.19 9.69 16.53
N ARG A 130 -6.34 8.99 15.39
CA ARG A 130 -7.45 8.02 15.27
C ARG A 130 -7.23 6.91 14.24
N GLU A 131 -7.11 5.68 14.76
CA GLU A 131 -7.17 4.43 14.00
C GLU A 131 -8.56 4.33 13.34
N SER A 132 -8.62 4.37 12.01
CA SER A 132 -9.83 4.03 11.27
C SER A 132 -9.46 3.12 10.10
N ARG A 133 -9.86 1.85 10.25
CA ARG A 133 -9.62 0.75 9.31
C ARG A 133 -10.69 0.81 8.23
N ASN A 134 -10.34 1.28 7.04
CA ASN A 134 -11.19 1.14 5.86
C ASN A 134 -10.41 0.33 4.81
N SER A 135 -10.71 -0.97 4.76
CA SER A 135 -10.37 -1.82 3.63
C SER A 135 -11.59 -1.83 2.72
N CYS A 136 -11.49 -1.23 1.52
CA CYS A 136 -12.50 -1.44 0.49
C CYS A 136 -12.31 -2.87 -0.05
N PHE A 137 -13.29 -3.73 0.24
CA PHE A 137 -13.63 -4.89 -0.58
C PHE A 137 -14.96 -4.60 -1.26
#